data_AF-A0A1V4SKA6-F1
#
_entry.id   AF-A0A1V4SKA6-F1
#
_cell.length_a   1.000
_cell.length_b   1.000
_cell.length_c   1.000
_cell.angle_alpha   90.00
_cell.angle_beta   90.00
_cell.angle_gamma   90.00
#
_symmetry.space_group_name_H-M   'P 1'
#
loop_
_entity.id
_entity.type
_entity.pdbx_description
1 polymer ?
#
loop_
_entity_poly.entity_id
_entity_poly.type
_entity_poly.pdbx_seq_one_letter_code
_entity_poly.pdbx_strand_id
1 'polypeptide(L)'
;MGCCSLKTEGKKRIVYTCSGCCDLGKTSDLLGRKLREEGMALSGCSCLAGIAADIPDLIETAKTADEIICIDGCELSCATRVIEKINIHPKTYILTEYGLKGGNFDVSEKIIDELYSKIFMELKG
;
A
#
# COMPACT_ATOMS: atom_id res chain seq x y z
N MET A 1 -0.13 16.18 -16.02
CA MET A 1 0.35 15.04 -15.23
C MET A 1 -0.60 14.85 -14.06
N GLY A 2 -1.52 13.90 -14.13
CA GLY A 2 -2.46 13.65 -13.04
C GLY A 2 -2.82 12.19 -13.10
N CYS A 3 -2.42 11.45 -12.08
CA CYS A 3 -2.59 10.01 -11.97
C CYS A 3 -4.08 9.61 -11.68
N CYS A 4 -5.03 10.46 -12.10
CA CYS A 4 -6.43 10.48 -11.70
C CYS A 4 -7.34 9.89 -12.78
N SER A 5 -7.31 8.58 -12.99
CA SER A 5 -8.39 7.88 -13.70
C SER A 5 -9.06 6.92 -12.73
N LEU A 6 -10.20 7.36 -12.22
CA LEU A 6 -11.01 6.67 -11.23
C LEU A 6 -11.89 5.63 -11.94
N LYS A 7 -11.56 4.35 -11.78
CA LYS A 7 -12.51 3.25 -11.97
C LYS A 7 -12.27 2.22 -10.87
N THR A 8 -13.08 2.28 -9.81
CA THR A 8 -13.27 1.18 -8.87
C THR A 8 -14.77 1.02 -8.67
N GLU A 9 -15.29 -0.19 -8.85
CA GLU A 9 -16.66 -0.52 -8.50
C GLU A 9 -16.76 -0.61 -6.96
N GLY A 10 -17.53 0.26 -6.32
CA GLY A 10 -17.83 0.16 -4.88
C GLY A 10 -17.18 1.22 -3.99
N LYS A 11 -16.00 0.92 -3.39
CA LYS A 11 -15.36 1.74 -2.33
C LYS A 11 -14.14 2.52 -2.82
N LYS A 12 -13.98 3.76 -2.35
CA LYS A 12 -12.79 4.60 -2.52
C LYS A 12 -11.65 4.06 -1.66
N ARG A 13 -10.93 3.07 -2.19
CA ARG A 13 -9.76 2.48 -1.53
C ARG A 13 -8.46 3.10 -2.01
N ILE A 14 -7.58 3.47 -1.09
CA ILE A 14 -6.23 3.96 -1.41
C ILE A 14 -5.19 3.03 -0.78
N VAL A 15 -4.17 2.67 -1.54
CA VAL A 15 -3.03 1.87 -1.05
C VAL A 15 -1.83 2.77 -0.83
N TYR A 16 -1.16 2.64 0.30
CA TYR A 16 0.15 3.24 0.58
C TYR A 16 1.15 2.13 0.88
N THR A 17 2.35 2.26 0.34
CA THR A 17 3.40 1.25 0.49
C THR A 17 4.60 1.86 1.20
N CYS A 18 5.31 1.07 2.00
CA CYS A 18 6.62 1.50 2.44
C CYS A 18 7.56 1.61 1.23
N SER A 19 8.51 2.54 1.27
CA SER A 19 9.39 2.87 0.13
C SER A 19 10.87 2.77 0.50
N GLY A 20 11.23 1.77 1.31
CA GLY A 20 12.63 1.51 1.65
C GLY A 20 13.44 1.07 0.44
N CYS A 21 14.71 1.49 0.34
CA CYS A 21 15.64 1.04 -0.71
C CYS A 21 16.17 -0.37 -0.40
N CYS A 22 15.25 -1.34 -0.26
CA CYS A 22 15.52 -2.74 0.02
C CYS A 22 14.58 -3.65 -0.78
N ASP A 23 14.85 -4.95 -0.76
CA ASP A 23 14.02 -6.01 -1.34
C ASP A 23 12.58 -5.99 -0.81
N LEU A 24 12.40 -5.80 0.50
CA LEU A 24 11.09 -5.67 1.13
C LEU A 24 10.35 -4.41 0.63
N GLY A 25 11.03 -3.27 0.53
CA GLY A 25 10.43 -2.04 -0.01
C GLY A 25 10.07 -2.14 -1.49
N LYS A 26 10.93 -2.78 -2.30
CA LYS A 26 10.62 -3.11 -3.70
C LYS A 26 9.39 -4.03 -3.80
N THR A 27 9.31 -5.03 -2.93
CA THR A 27 8.16 -5.95 -2.88
C THR A 27 6.88 -5.22 -2.49
N SER A 28 6.93 -4.34 -1.49
CA SER A 28 5.80 -3.51 -1.09
C SER A 28 5.30 -2.62 -2.24
N ASP A 29 6.20 -1.95 -2.95
CA ASP A 29 5.86 -1.13 -4.14
C ASP A 29 5.19 -1.98 -5.24
N LEU A 30 5.79 -3.10 -5.63
CA LEU A 30 5.25 -3.97 -6.67
C LEU A 30 3.88 -4.55 -6.29
N LEU A 31 3.69 -4.94 -5.04
CA LEU A 31 2.41 -5.42 -4.55
C LEU A 31 1.33 -4.34 -4.55
N GLY A 32 1.68 -3.11 -4.16
CA GLY A 32 0.77 -1.96 -4.25
C GLY A 32 0.38 -1.64 -5.69
N ARG A 33 1.32 -1.74 -6.63
CA ARG A 33 1.04 -1.60 -8.08
C ARG A 33 0.09 -2.68 -8.57
N LYS A 34 0.32 -3.94 -8.18
CA LYS A 34 -0.55 -5.06 -8.56
C LYS A 34 -1.97 -4.89 -8.02
N LEU A 35 -2.13 -4.49 -6.74
CA LEU A 35 -3.46 -4.19 -6.19
C LEU A 35 -4.20 -3.12 -7.01
N ARG A 36 -3.49 -2.08 -7.46
CA ARG A 36 -4.07 -1.04 -8.31
C ARG A 36 -4.43 -1.57 -9.71
N GLU A 37 -3.55 -2.35 -10.33
CA GLU A 37 -3.76 -2.94 -11.66
C GLU A 37 -4.96 -3.90 -11.69
N GLU A 38 -5.17 -4.63 -10.60
CA GLU A 38 -6.30 -5.53 -10.39
C GLU A 38 -7.59 -4.81 -9.94
N GLY A 39 -7.58 -3.47 -9.89
CA GLY A 39 -8.75 -2.66 -9.54
C GLY A 39 -9.12 -2.67 -8.06
N MET A 40 -8.24 -3.13 -7.18
CA MET A 40 -8.49 -3.17 -5.73
C MET A 40 -8.31 -1.82 -5.05
N ALA A 41 -7.52 -0.91 -5.64
CA ALA A 41 -7.27 0.43 -5.11
C ALA A 41 -7.23 1.47 -6.25
N LEU A 42 -7.54 2.72 -5.91
CA LEU A 42 -7.52 3.83 -6.86
C LEU A 42 -6.11 4.15 -7.36
N SER A 43 -6.05 4.60 -8.61
CA SER A 43 -4.83 5.18 -9.18
C SER A 43 -4.62 6.62 -8.69
N GLY A 44 -3.36 6.96 -8.40
CA GLY A 44 -2.91 8.35 -8.31
C GLY A 44 -3.02 9.11 -7.01
N CYS A 45 -3.38 8.43 -5.92
CA CYS A 45 -3.58 9.05 -4.62
C CYS A 45 -2.64 8.50 -3.52
N SER A 46 -1.59 7.78 -3.91
CA SER A 46 -0.80 6.89 -3.04
C SER A 46 0.57 7.43 -2.60
N CYS A 47 0.79 8.75 -2.64
CA CYS A 47 2.10 9.31 -2.30
C CYS A 47 2.31 9.38 -0.77
N LEU A 48 2.88 8.32 -0.20
CA LEU A 48 3.20 8.26 1.23
C LEU A 48 4.18 9.37 1.65
N ALA A 49 5.21 9.62 0.83
CA ALA A 49 6.20 10.66 1.07
C ALA A 49 5.57 12.06 1.15
N GLY A 50 4.53 12.31 0.34
CA GLY A 50 3.83 13.59 0.35
C GLY A 50 2.96 13.77 1.60
N ILE A 51 2.37 12.70 2.13
CA ILE A 51 1.71 12.74 3.46
C ILE A 51 2.75 13.02 4.56
N ALA A 52 3.89 12.32 4.53
CA ALA A 52 4.96 12.52 5.49
C ALA A 52 5.59 13.92 5.43
N ALA A 53 5.50 14.60 4.28
CA ALA A 53 5.93 15.98 4.07
C ALA A 53 4.81 17.02 4.34
N ASP A 54 3.71 16.61 4.95
CA ASP A 54 2.57 17.46 5.32
C ASP A 54 1.92 18.20 4.14
N ILE A 55 1.91 17.60 2.94
CA ILE A 55 1.27 18.20 1.76
C ILE A 55 -0.27 18.15 1.93
N PRO A 56 -0.97 19.30 2.04
CA PRO A 56 -2.39 19.35 2.43
C PRO A 56 -3.31 18.54 1.50
N ASP A 57 -3.15 18.69 0.19
CA ASP A 57 -4.01 18.03 -0.81
C ASP A 57 -3.93 16.50 -0.73
N LEU A 58 -2.76 15.95 -0.39
CA LEU A 58 -2.57 14.50 -0.24
C LEU A 58 -3.17 13.98 1.07
N ILE A 59 -3.08 14.78 2.15
CA ILE A 59 -3.73 14.46 3.42
C ILE A 59 -5.26 14.49 3.28
N GLU A 60 -5.80 15.52 2.63
CA GLU A 60 -7.24 15.62 2.34
C GLU A 60 -7.70 14.44 1.48
N THR A 61 -6.91 14.09 0.46
CA THR A 61 -7.20 12.91 -0.37
C THR A 61 -7.24 11.63 0.45
N ALA A 62 -6.29 11.41 1.37
CA ALA A 62 -6.28 10.25 2.26
C ALA A 62 -7.52 10.21 3.17
N LYS A 63 -7.90 11.36 3.76
CA LYS A 63 -9.06 11.48 4.66
C LYS A 63 -10.41 11.22 3.98
N THR A 64 -10.48 11.41 2.67
CA THR A 64 -11.70 11.14 1.91
C THR A 64 -11.81 9.69 1.42
N ALA A 65 -10.84 8.82 1.73
CA ALA A 65 -10.90 7.40 1.38
C ALA A 65 -11.89 6.66 2.29
N ASP A 66 -12.66 5.74 1.71
CA ASP A 66 -13.50 4.81 2.49
C ASP A 66 -12.65 3.79 3.22
N GLU A 67 -11.49 3.43 2.63
CA GLU A 67 -10.57 2.46 3.19
C GLU A 67 -9.14 2.79 2.76
N ILE A 68 -8.21 2.74 3.72
CA ILE A 68 -6.78 2.84 3.45
C ILE A 68 -6.13 1.48 3.69
N ILE A 69 -5.38 0.99 2.71
CA ILE A 69 -4.46 -0.14 2.85
C ILE A 69 -3.05 0.39 3.05
N CYS A 70 -2.33 -0.13 4.03
CA CYS A 70 -0.88 0.03 4.16
C CYS A 70 -0.18 -1.30 3.89
N ILE A 71 0.81 -1.29 3.01
CA ILE A 71 1.71 -2.42 2.77
C ILE A 71 3.09 -2.06 3.29
N ASP A 72 3.47 -2.68 4.38
CA ASP A 72 4.75 -2.46 5.03
C ASP A 72 5.67 -3.65 4.86
N GLY A 73 6.90 -3.38 4.43
CA GLY A 73 7.89 -4.43 4.23
C GLY A 73 8.31 -5.13 5.53
N CYS A 74 8.27 -4.44 6.67
CA CYS A 74 8.74 -4.96 7.97
C CYS A 74 7.99 -4.31 9.15
N GLU A 75 8.27 -4.81 10.35
CA GLU A 75 7.70 -4.39 11.65
C GLU A 75 7.91 -2.91 12.03
N LEU A 76 8.74 -2.17 11.32
CA LEU A 76 8.83 -0.72 11.50
C LEU A 76 7.55 0.01 11.06
N SER A 77 6.76 -0.62 10.19
CA SER A 77 5.43 -0.16 9.76
C SER A 77 5.40 1.30 9.32
N CYS A 78 6.36 1.69 8.47
CA CYS A 78 6.55 3.08 8.05
C CYS A 78 5.30 3.68 7.39
N ALA A 79 4.62 2.94 6.52
CA ALA A 79 3.41 3.40 5.85
C ALA A 79 2.28 3.57 6.87
N THR A 80 2.00 2.55 7.68
CA THR A 80 0.98 2.62 8.73
C THR A 80 1.21 3.78 9.68
N ARG A 81 2.43 3.97 10.19
CA ARG A 81 2.73 5.06 11.13
C ARG A 81 2.52 6.45 10.53
N VAL A 82 2.84 6.64 9.25
CA VAL A 82 2.60 7.92 8.57
C VAL A 82 1.10 8.18 8.40
N ILE A 83 0.32 7.15 8.09
CA ILE A 83 -1.15 7.27 7.99
C ILE A 83 -1.80 7.50 9.36
N GLU A 84 -1.34 6.82 10.40
CA GLU A 84 -1.84 7.01 11.77
C GLU A 84 -1.57 8.43 12.31
N LYS A 85 -0.46 9.06 11.91
CA LYS A 85 -0.15 10.46 12.27
C LYS A 85 -1.21 11.46 11.81
N ILE A 86 -1.94 11.16 10.73
CA ILE A 86 -3.05 11.99 10.24
C ILE A 86 -4.42 11.54 10.78
N ASN A 87 -4.42 10.74 11.85
CA ASN A 87 -5.59 10.19 12.55
C ASN A 87 -6.47 9.29 11.68
N ILE A 88 -5.86 8.47 10.83
CA ILE A 88 -6.55 7.43 10.06
C ILE A 88 -6.05 6.06 10.50
N HIS A 89 -6.97 5.10 10.64
CA HIS A 89 -6.64 3.71 10.97
C HIS A 89 -6.66 2.86 9.70
N PRO A 90 -5.51 2.48 9.14
CA PRO A 90 -5.45 1.69 7.91
C PRO A 90 -5.56 0.19 8.18
N LYS A 91 -6.01 -0.56 7.17
CA LYS A 91 -5.77 -2.00 7.11
C LYS A 91 -4.31 -2.25 6.77
N THR A 92 -3.58 -2.87 7.69
CA THR A 92 -2.12 -2.99 7.61
C THR A 92 -1.70 -4.41 7.26
N TYR A 93 -0.76 -4.52 6.33
CA TYR A 93 -0.14 -5.78 5.91
C TYR A 93 1.37 -5.68 6.04
N ILE A 94 1.96 -6.47 6.94
CA ILE A 94 3.40 -6.47 7.16
C ILE A 94 4.02 -7.69 6.48
N LEU A 95 4.77 -7.50 5.40
CA LEU A 95 5.27 -8.57 4.54
C LEU A 95 6.13 -9.61 5.27
N THR A 96 6.83 -9.22 6.34
CA THR A 96 7.59 -10.16 7.18
C THR A 96 6.69 -11.17 7.92
N GLU A 97 5.45 -10.80 8.23
CA GLU A 97 4.45 -11.71 8.81
C GLU A 97 3.95 -12.75 7.79
N TYR A 98 4.10 -12.45 6.50
CA TYR A 98 3.83 -13.38 5.41
C TYR A 98 5.00 -14.30 5.06
N GLY A 99 6.09 -14.27 5.85
CA GLY A 99 7.24 -15.15 5.73
C GLY A 99 8.42 -14.58 4.94
N LEU A 100 8.33 -13.34 4.44
CA LEU A 100 9.46 -12.68 3.79
C LEU A 100 10.49 -12.24 4.82
N LYS A 101 11.77 -12.35 4.49
CA LYS A 101 12.89 -11.89 5.31
C LYS A 101 13.85 -11.12 4.43
N GLY A 102 14.25 -9.92 4.86
CA GLY A 102 15.15 -9.07 4.10
C GLY A 102 16.48 -9.77 3.79
N GLY A 103 16.97 -9.59 2.57
CA GLY A 103 18.21 -10.16 2.06
C GLY A 103 18.16 -11.63 1.64
N ASN A 104 17.00 -12.30 1.78
CA ASN A 104 16.90 -13.75 1.62
C ASN A 104 16.00 -14.20 0.45
N PHE A 105 15.59 -13.30 -0.43
CA PHE A 105 14.78 -13.66 -1.59
C PHE A 105 15.00 -12.74 -2.77
N ASP A 106 14.80 -13.29 -3.96
CA ASP A 106 14.73 -12.52 -5.19
C ASP A 106 13.30 -12.03 -5.40
N VAL A 107 13.16 -10.70 -5.49
CA VAL A 107 11.87 -10.08 -5.80
C VAL A 107 11.42 -10.53 -7.19
N SER A 108 10.37 -11.34 -7.25
CA SER A 108 9.86 -12.00 -8.47
C SER A 108 8.34 -11.91 -8.55
N GLU A 109 7.81 -11.98 -9.77
CA GLU A 109 6.37 -11.95 -10.03
C GLU A 109 5.61 -13.01 -9.24
N LYS A 110 6.17 -14.22 -9.14
CA LYS A 110 5.62 -15.32 -8.33
C LYS A 110 5.36 -14.92 -6.87
N ILE A 111 6.32 -14.24 -6.24
CA ILE A 111 6.16 -13.79 -4.84
C ILE A 111 5.06 -12.73 -4.74
N ILE A 112 5.00 -11.81 -5.70
CA ILE A 112 3.96 -10.77 -5.72
C ILE A 112 2.57 -11.41 -5.91
N ASP A 113 2.45 -12.42 -6.77
CA ASP A 113 1.19 -13.15 -7.01
C ASP A 113 0.72 -13.93 -5.78
N GLU A 114 1.64 -14.61 -5.10
CA GLU A 114 1.35 -15.33 -3.86
C GLU A 114 0.87 -14.37 -2.75
N LEU A 115 1.57 -13.24 -2.57
CA LEU A 115 1.17 -12.21 -1.59
C LEU A 115 -0.17 -11.57 -1.94
N TYR A 116 -0.35 -11.21 -3.21
CA TYR A 116 -1.60 -10.64 -3.71
C TYR A 116 -2.77 -11.58 -3.45
N SER A 117 -2.62 -12.88 -3.73
CA SER A 117 -3.69 -13.85 -3.53
C SER A 117 -4.11 -13.93 -2.06
N LYS A 118 -3.15 -13.93 -1.12
CA LYS A 118 -3.43 -13.93 0.32
C LYS A 118 -4.15 -12.66 0.76
N ILE A 119 -3.58 -11.49 0.44
CA ILE A 119 -4.14 -10.19 0.82
C ILE A 119 -5.52 -9.97 0.17
N PHE A 120 -5.71 -10.39 -1.07
CA PHE A 120 -6.99 -10.26 -1.79
C PHE A 120 -8.11 -11.04 -1.08
N MET A 121 -7.83 -12.26 -0.59
CA MET A 121 -8.80 -13.03 0.20
C MET A 121 -9.16 -12.28 1.49
N GLU A 122 -8.17 -11.73 2.18
CA GLU A 122 -8.38 -10.95 3.41
C GLU A 122 -9.13 -9.64 3.16
N LEU A 123 -9.02 -9.04 1.98
CA LEU A 123 -9.75 -7.82 1.59
C LEU A 123 -11.21 -8.06 1.22
N LYS A 124 -11.58 -9.30 0.89
CA LYS A 124 -12.95 -9.69 0.56
C LYS A 124 -13.74 -10.23 1.75
N GLY A 125 -13.06 -10.75 2.77
CA GLY A 125 -13.66 -11.13 4.05
C GLY A 125 -13.97 -9.90 4.90
#